data_AF-A0A0C4DZR1-F1
#
_entry.id   AF-A0A0C4DZR1-F1
#
_cell.length_a   1.000
_cell.length_b   1.000
_cell.length_c   1.000
_cell.angle_alpha   90.00
_cell.angle_beta   90.00
_cell.angle_gamma   90.00
#
_symmetry.space_group_name_H-M   'P 1'
#
loop_
_entity.id
_entity.type
_entity.pdbx_description
1 polymer ?
#
loop_
_entity_poly.entity_id
_entity_poly.type
_entity_poly.pdbx_seq_one_letter_code
_entity_poly.pdbx_strand_id
1 'polypeptide(L)'
;MADQAPTEELAKLKVKDAAKSNAEAAPTKPSANGEGNDSDGSDDDGEADDGGAAAPAAGAAKKKKRKPRKKKKKGASSQTEPPSVPISQLFAGKEYPKGQEVEYVNENTYRTTSEEKRHLDNLNSELLSDYRQGAEAHRQARKWAQKCIKPGQTLTEIANNIEDAVRALVGHQGLEEGDAMVAGMGFPTGLSINNCAAHYTPNAGNKMVLQQDDVLKVDFGVHVGGRIVDSAFTLAWNPRYDQLLAAVKDAAQVDCTGCLLLSEAGIDARLGEIGEAIQETMESYEVEIDGETFPVKSIRNLNGHTIERFSIHGGKSVPIVKTADQTKMEEGEIYAIETFGSTGNGYVRDEGEVSHYAKRADAPNVALRLTSAKNMLNLINKNFGTLPFCRRYIDRLGQDKYLLGLNNLVSNGIVEAYPPLVDKKGSYTAQYEHTILLRPTVKEVISRGDDY
;
A
#
# COMPACT_ATOMS: atom_id res chain seq x y z
N MET A 1 30.68 -34.70 11.71
CA MET A 1 30.33 -34.69 13.15
C MET A 1 29.79 -33.31 13.43
N ALA A 2 28.50 -33.22 13.74
CA ALA A 2 27.80 -31.96 13.94
C ALA A 2 27.90 -31.58 15.42
N ASP A 3 28.45 -30.41 15.71
CA ASP A 3 28.45 -29.84 17.07
C ASP A 3 27.13 -29.08 17.29
N GLN A 4 26.43 -29.51 18.35
CA GLN A 4 25.19 -28.92 18.84
C GLN A 4 25.47 -27.61 19.59
N ALA A 5 24.66 -26.58 19.34
CA ALA A 5 24.64 -25.36 20.14
C ALA A 5 23.91 -25.58 21.48
N PRO A 6 24.36 -24.98 22.60
CA PRO A 6 23.83 -25.28 23.93
C PRO A 6 22.52 -24.54 24.22
N THR A 7 21.51 -25.30 24.65
CA THR A 7 20.12 -24.91 24.90
C THR A 7 19.83 -24.45 26.34
N GLU A 8 20.84 -24.05 27.13
CA GLU A 8 20.66 -23.79 28.57
C GLU A 8 20.34 -22.34 28.97
N GLU A 9 20.39 -21.35 28.07
CA GLU A 9 20.01 -19.96 28.42
C GLU A 9 18.50 -19.66 28.26
N LEU A 10 17.75 -20.45 27.49
CA LEU A 10 16.31 -20.25 27.28
C LEU A 10 15.44 -20.71 28.46
N ALA A 11 16.01 -21.43 29.44
CA ALA A 11 15.27 -21.97 30.59
C ALA A 11 15.09 -20.99 31.77
N LYS A 12 15.58 -19.74 31.67
CA LYS A 12 15.58 -18.77 32.79
C LYS A 12 14.43 -17.75 32.79
N LEU A 13 13.52 -17.77 31.82
CA LEU A 13 12.34 -16.89 31.83
C LEU A 13 11.12 -17.63 32.40
N LYS A 14 10.95 -17.60 33.73
CA LYS A 14 9.73 -18.04 34.40
C LYS A 14 8.78 -16.85 34.59
N VAL A 15 7.65 -16.88 33.88
CA VAL A 15 6.49 -16.04 34.19
C VAL A 15 5.67 -16.77 35.26
N LYS A 16 5.47 -16.13 36.41
CA LYS A 16 4.47 -16.53 37.40
C LYS A 16 3.59 -15.35 37.80
N ASP A 17 2.30 -15.57 37.57
CA ASP A 17 1.16 -15.27 38.42
C ASP A 17 0.87 -13.82 38.82
N ALA A 18 -0.17 -13.26 38.18
CA ALA A 18 -1.14 -12.42 38.86
C ALA A 18 -2.54 -12.62 38.25
N ALA A 19 -3.23 -13.66 38.72
CA ALA A 19 -4.67 -13.78 38.60
C ALA A 19 -5.30 -13.94 40.00
N LYS A 20 -6.19 -12.98 40.34
CA LYS A 20 -7.39 -13.05 41.21
C LYS A 20 -7.46 -12.05 42.36
N SER A 21 -8.34 -11.06 42.17
CA SER A 21 -9.45 -10.58 43.04
C SER A 21 -9.97 -9.29 42.37
N ASN A 22 -11.25 -8.97 42.23
CA ASN A 22 -12.47 -9.41 42.90
C ASN A 22 -13.68 -9.25 41.95
N ALA A 23 -14.76 -9.94 42.33
CA ALA A 23 -16.02 -10.06 41.63
C ALA A 23 -17.01 -8.89 41.85
N GLU A 24 -18.02 -8.87 40.97
CA GLU A 24 -19.44 -8.51 41.17
C GLU A 24 -19.86 -7.05 41.47
N ALA A 25 -20.55 -6.44 40.50
CA ALA A 25 -21.88 -5.87 40.69
C ALA A 25 -22.62 -5.78 39.34
N ALA A 26 -23.80 -6.40 39.27
CA ALA A 26 -24.72 -6.41 38.14
C ALA A 26 -25.85 -5.33 38.34
N PRO A 27 -26.85 -5.19 37.45
CA PRO A 27 -27.25 -3.92 36.86
C PRO A 27 -28.50 -3.29 37.49
N THR A 28 -28.71 -1.98 37.26
CA THR A 28 -29.96 -1.29 37.61
C THR A 28 -30.50 -0.44 36.46
N LYS A 29 -31.74 -0.75 36.05
CA LYS A 29 -32.78 0.07 35.41
C LYS A 29 -34.12 -0.63 35.75
N PRO A 30 -35.31 0.01 35.66
CA PRO A 30 -35.64 1.36 35.19
C PRO A 30 -36.55 2.16 36.16
N SER A 31 -36.75 3.44 35.88
CA SER A 31 -37.93 4.19 36.36
C SER A 31 -38.47 5.05 35.22
N ALA A 32 -39.75 4.88 34.97
CA ALA A 32 -40.59 5.67 34.09
C ALA A 32 -41.55 6.53 34.94
N ASN A 33 -41.82 7.74 34.46
CA ASN A 33 -42.99 8.61 34.64
C ASN A 33 -42.58 9.93 33.94
N GLY A 34 -43.33 10.58 33.06
CA GLY A 34 -44.76 10.53 32.75
C GLY A 34 -45.24 11.99 32.63
N GLU A 35 -45.92 12.30 31.52
CA GLU A 35 -46.73 13.51 31.25
C GLU A 35 -45.97 14.83 31.00
N GLY A 36 -46.30 15.69 30.03
CA GLY A 36 -47.40 15.78 29.07
C GLY A 36 -47.53 17.24 28.61
N ASN A 37 -48.11 17.43 27.41
CA ASN A 37 -48.89 18.60 26.93
C ASN A 37 -48.41 19.32 25.66
N ASP A 38 -49.04 18.91 24.56
CA ASP A 38 -49.63 19.61 23.41
C ASP A 38 -49.49 21.13 23.22
N SER A 39 -49.25 21.54 21.97
CA SER A 39 -50.17 22.30 21.08
C SER A 39 -49.37 22.79 19.86
N ASP A 40 -49.57 22.34 18.62
CA ASP A 40 -50.68 22.51 17.64
C ASP A 40 -50.88 23.92 17.06
N GLY A 41 -50.99 23.96 15.72
CA GLY A 41 -51.58 25.03 14.91
C GLY A 41 -50.59 25.90 14.12
N SER A 42 -50.75 26.21 12.84
CA SER A 42 -51.62 25.79 11.72
C SER A 42 -51.32 26.75 10.56
N ASP A 43 -51.32 26.21 9.35
CA ASP A 43 -51.67 26.77 8.02
C ASP A 43 -51.97 28.29 7.86
N ASP A 44 -51.48 28.86 6.76
CA ASP A 44 -52.38 29.61 5.86
C ASP A 44 -51.85 29.65 4.41
N ASP A 45 -52.77 29.37 3.49
CA ASP A 45 -52.67 29.43 2.04
C ASP A 45 -53.01 30.85 1.53
N GLY A 46 -52.65 31.17 0.29
CA GLY A 46 -53.16 32.38 -0.36
C GLY A 46 -52.73 32.57 -1.81
N GLU A 47 -53.49 31.97 -2.74
CA GLU A 47 -53.58 32.39 -4.14
C GLU A 47 -54.96 33.05 -4.42
N ALA A 48 -54.96 34.13 -5.22
CA ALA A 48 -55.97 34.63 -6.19
C ALA A 48 -55.79 36.16 -6.33
N ASP A 49 -55.41 36.73 -7.47
CA ASP A 49 -56.08 36.94 -8.78
C ASP A 49 -56.77 38.33 -8.91
N ASP A 50 -56.87 38.78 -10.18
CA ASP A 50 -57.62 39.89 -10.79
C ASP A 50 -56.79 41.14 -11.17
N GLY A 51 -56.84 41.70 -12.41
CA GLY A 51 -57.60 41.37 -13.62
C GLY A 51 -57.40 42.43 -14.74
N GLY A 52 -57.77 42.03 -15.97
CA GLY A 52 -58.22 42.81 -17.16
C GLY A 52 -57.33 43.90 -17.82
N ALA A 53 -57.33 44.16 -19.14
CA ALA A 53 -58.17 43.74 -20.26
C ALA A 53 -57.59 44.17 -21.65
N ALA A 54 -58.16 43.56 -22.70
CA ALA A 54 -58.32 44.00 -24.11
C ALA A 54 -57.26 43.64 -25.20
N ALA A 55 -57.78 42.97 -26.25
CA ALA A 55 -57.17 42.61 -27.55
C ALA A 55 -57.75 43.53 -28.68
N PRO A 56 -57.45 43.39 -30.00
CA PRO A 56 -56.67 42.34 -30.69
C PRO A 56 -55.75 42.78 -31.88
N ALA A 57 -55.05 41.79 -32.43
CA ALA A 57 -54.74 41.55 -33.87
C ALA A 57 -53.27 41.59 -34.37
N ALA A 58 -52.99 40.55 -35.19
CA ALA A 58 -51.97 40.39 -36.25
C ALA A 58 -50.52 39.92 -35.90
N GLY A 59 -50.33 38.60 -36.00
CA GLY A 59 -49.30 37.86 -36.75
C GLY A 59 -47.86 38.39 -36.89
N ALA A 60 -46.89 37.64 -36.35
CA ALA A 60 -45.76 36.99 -37.09
C ALA A 60 -44.54 36.68 -36.19
N ALA A 61 -44.23 35.38 -36.06
CA ALA A 61 -42.96 34.70 -35.76
C ALA A 61 -41.87 35.39 -34.91
N LYS A 62 -41.80 35.04 -33.60
CA LYS A 62 -40.60 35.22 -32.75
C LYS A 62 -39.77 33.94 -32.65
N LYS A 63 -38.46 34.07 -32.93
CA LYS A 63 -37.40 33.06 -32.77
C LYS A 63 -37.42 32.39 -31.38
N LYS A 64 -37.56 31.06 -31.33
CA LYS A 64 -37.29 30.25 -30.13
C LYS A 64 -35.81 30.37 -29.72
N LYS A 65 -35.53 31.04 -28.60
CA LYS A 65 -34.23 30.96 -27.89
C LYS A 65 -34.01 29.49 -27.45
N ARG A 66 -33.03 28.82 -28.07
CA ARG A 66 -32.54 27.51 -27.60
C ARG A 66 -31.82 27.71 -26.27
N LYS A 67 -32.31 27.08 -25.19
CA LYS A 67 -31.54 26.89 -23.95
C LYS A 67 -30.23 26.17 -24.31
N PRO A 68 -29.07 26.58 -23.77
CA PRO A 68 -27.82 25.88 -24.04
C PRO A 68 -27.94 24.48 -23.43
N ARG A 69 -27.89 23.45 -24.27
CA ARG A 69 -27.69 22.07 -23.82
C ARG A 69 -26.37 22.06 -23.04
N LYS A 70 -26.43 21.75 -21.74
CA LYS A 70 -25.24 21.34 -20.98
C LYS A 70 -24.58 20.21 -21.78
N LYS A 71 -23.40 20.48 -22.36
CA LYS A 71 -22.57 19.43 -22.93
C LYS A 71 -22.30 18.46 -21.78
N LYS A 72 -22.84 17.23 -21.85
CA LYS A 72 -22.25 16.10 -21.10
C LYS A 72 -20.78 16.11 -21.47
N LYS A 73 -19.88 16.37 -20.51
CA LYS A 73 -18.45 16.14 -20.72
C LYS A 73 -18.33 14.69 -21.20
N LYS A 74 -17.88 14.48 -22.44
CA LYS A 74 -17.33 13.18 -22.82
C LYS A 74 -16.23 12.91 -21.80
N GLY A 75 -16.32 11.81 -21.06
CA GLY A 75 -15.18 11.35 -20.25
C GLY A 75 -13.95 11.27 -21.14
N ALA A 76 -12.79 11.62 -20.59
CA ALA A 76 -11.53 11.47 -21.32
C ALA A 76 -11.40 9.99 -21.72
N SER A 77 -11.18 9.73 -23.02
CA SER A 77 -11.06 8.36 -23.53
C SER A 77 -9.65 7.77 -23.38
N SER A 78 -8.69 8.56 -22.91
CA SER A 78 -7.28 8.18 -22.80
C SER A 78 -6.59 8.96 -21.67
N GLN A 79 -5.51 8.38 -21.14
CA GLN A 79 -4.64 9.01 -20.16
C GLN A 79 -3.78 10.12 -20.80
N THR A 80 -3.28 11.06 -20.00
CA THR A 80 -2.31 12.11 -20.38
C THR A 80 -0.86 11.70 -20.07
N GLU A 81 0.12 12.48 -20.53
CA GLU A 81 1.53 12.33 -20.15
C GLU A 81 2.07 13.70 -19.68
N PRO A 82 2.36 13.91 -18.37
CA PRO A 82 2.26 12.95 -17.26
C PRO A 82 0.81 12.50 -16.95
N PRO A 83 0.61 11.34 -16.30
CA PRO A 83 -0.72 10.84 -15.97
C PRO A 83 -1.46 11.79 -15.03
N SER A 84 -2.67 12.21 -15.42
CA SER A 84 -3.45 13.20 -14.65
C SER A 84 -4.97 12.97 -14.69
N VAL A 85 -5.45 12.07 -15.54
CA VAL A 85 -6.87 11.69 -15.60
C VAL A 85 -7.12 10.61 -14.54
N PRO A 86 -8.06 10.82 -13.59
CA PRO A 86 -8.36 9.82 -12.59
C PRO A 86 -8.85 8.50 -13.20
N ILE A 87 -8.43 7.36 -12.64
CA ILE A 87 -8.81 6.02 -13.09
C ILE A 87 -10.33 5.86 -13.11
N SER A 88 -11.03 6.40 -12.10
CA SER A 88 -12.50 6.39 -12.03
C SER A 88 -13.18 7.11 -13.20
N GLN A 89 -12.50 8.05 -13.87
CA GLN A 89 -13.02 8.73 -15.07
C GLN A 89 -12.75 7.95 -16.35
N LEU A 90 -11.63 7.21 -16.41
CA LEU A 90 -11.31 6.31 -17.52
C LEU A 90 -12.24 5.09 -17.55
N PHE A 91 -12.64 4.61 -16.37
CA PHE A 91 -13.53 3.46 -16.19
C PHE A 91 -14.84 3.88 -15.52
N ALA A 92 -15.69 4.61 -16.25
CA ALA A 92 -16.92 5.23 -15.73
C ALA A 92 -17.95 4.26 -15.09
N GLY A 93 -17.80 2.95 -15.29
CA GLY A 93 -18.62 1.90 -14.66
C GLY A 93 -18.05 1.31 -13.37
N LYS A 94 -16.88 1.79 -12.88
CA LYS A 94 -16.08 1.15 -11.83
C LYS A 94 -15.66 -0.30 -12.14
N GLU A 95 -15.71 -0.66 -13.42
CA GLU A 95 -15.20 -1.92 -13.95
C GLU A 95 -13.73 -1.71 -14.29
N TYR A 96 -12.87 -1.88 -13.29
CA TYR A 96 -11.42 -1.75 -13.46
C TYR A 96 -10.81 -3.08 -13.95
N PRO A 97 -9.68 -3.04 -14.69
CA PRO A 97 -9.02 -4.23 -15.19
C PRO A 97 -8.65 -5.19 -14.07
N LYS A 98 -8.92 -6.48 -14.27
CA LYS A 98 -8.41 -7.53 -13.38
C LYS A 98 -6.89 -7.60 -13.45
N GLY A 99 -6.28 -8.09 -12.37
CA GLY A 99 -4.91 -8.58 -12.41
C GLY A 99 -4.80 -9.91 -13.18
N GLN A 100 -3.63 -10.54 -13.09
CA GLN A 100 -3.45 -11.88 -13.62
C GLN A 100 -4.13 -12.89 -12.68
N GLU A 101 -5.17 -13.57 -13.17
CA GLU A 101 -5.83 -14.68 -12.45
C GLU A 101 -5.06 -15.99 -12.72
N VAL A 102 -4.71 -16.71 -11.66
CA VAL A 102 -3.98 -17.96 -11.66
C VAL A 102 -4.79 -19.00 -10.87
N GLU A 103 -4.95 -20.20 -11.42
CA GLU A 103 -5.59 -21.31 -10.70
C GLU A 103 -4.66 -21.81 -9.57
N TYR A 104 -5.24 -22.23 -8.45
CA TYR A 104 -4.45 -22.80 -7.35
C TYR A 104 -3.88 -24.17 -7.73
N VAL A 105 -2.61 -24.41 -7.39
CA VAL A 105 -1.95 -25.69 -7.63
C VAL A 105 -2.54 -26.78 -6.73
N ASN A 106 -2.62 -28.00 -7.26
CA ASN A 106 -3.15 -29.20 -6.60
C ASN A 106 -4.64 -29.14 -6.18
N GLU A 107 -5.34 -28.06 -6.51
CA GLU A 107 -6.78 -27.95 -6.32
C GLU A 107 -7.47 -28.45 -7.59
N ASN A 108 -8.32 -29.47 -7.46
CA ASN A 108 -9.22 -29.88 -8.54
C ASN A 108 -10.09 -28.68 -8.96
N THR A 109 -10.82 -28.79 -10.08
CA THR A 109 -11.79 -27.78 -10.57
C THR A 109 -12.89 -27.39 -9.55
N TYR A 110 -12.87 -27.93 -8.34
CA TYR A 110 -13.72 -27.57 -7.21
C TYR A 110 -13.76 -26.07 -6.94
N ARG A 111 -12.62 -25.37 -6.84
CA ARG A 111 -12.62 -23.92 -6.52
C ARG A 111 -13.28 -23.08 -7.59
N THR A 112 -13.16 -23.47 -8.86
CA THR A 112 -13.74 -22.74 -10.00
C THR A 112 -15.21 -23.14 -10.26
N THR A 113 -15.61 -24.36 -9.92
CA THR A 113 -16.98 -24.89 -10.19
C THR A 113 -17.93 -24.81 -9.01
N SER A 114 -17.41 -24.80 -7.77
CA SER A 114 -18.22 -24.75 -6.54
C SER A 114 -19.11 -23.51 -6.52
N GLU A 115 -20.41 -23.71 -6.31
CA GLU A 115 -21.38 -22.61 -6.18
C GLU A 115 -21.11 -21.76 -4.94
N GLU A 116 -20.70 -22.39 -3.83
CA GLU A 116 -20.35 -21.70 -2.60
C GLU A 116 -19.15 -20.76 -2.81
N LYS A 117 -18.07 -21.26 -3.42
CA LYS A 117 -16.85 -20.45 -3.64
C LYS A 117 -17.11 -19.30 -4.60
N ARG A 118 -17.89 -19.52 -5.66
CA ARG A 118 -18.33 -18.45 -6.57
C ARG A 118 -19.22 -17.42 -5.86
N HIS A 119 -20.12 -17.87 -4.98
CA HIS A 119 -20.94 -16.95 -4.19
C HIS A 119 -20.08 -16.09 -3.25
N LEU A 120 -19.15 -16.69 -2.50
CA LEU A 120 -18.23 -15.98 -1.62
C LEU A 120 -17.38 -14.95 -2.37
N ASP A 121 -16.86 -15.31 -3.54
CA ASP A 121 -16.06 -14.41 -4.37
C ASP A 121 -16.89 -13.22 -4.91
N ASN A 122 -18.16 -13.47 -5.27
CA ASN A 122 -19.08 -12.41 -5.70
C ASN A 122 -19.43 -11.41 -4.58
N LEU A 123 -19.45 -11.83 -3.32
CA LEU A 123 -19.68 -10.93 -2.17
C LEU A 123 -18.56 -9.90 -2.03
N ASN A 124 -17.36 -10.17 -2.54
CA ASN A 124 -16.20 -9.29 -2.44
C ASN A 124 -16.11 -8.25 -3.58
N SER A 125 -17.19 -8.02 -4.34
CA SER A 125 -17.17 -7.14 -5.52
C SER A 125 -16.65 -5.71 -5.27
N GLU A 126 -17.03 -5.08 -4.14
CA GLU A 126 -16.55 -3.74 -3.77
C GLU A 126 -15.06 -3.76 -3.41
N LEU A 127 -14.62 -4.74 -2.60
CA LEU A 127 -13.22 -4.95 -2.25
C LEU A 127 -12.34 -5.12 -3.49
N LEU A 128 -12.79 -5.93 -4.46
CA LEU A 128 -12.07 -6.14 -5.71
C LEU A 128 -12.04 -4.89 -6.58
N SER A 129 -13.11 -4.10 -6.59
CA SER A 129 -13.15 -2.83 -7.33
C SER A 129 -12.10 -1.85 -6.78
N ASP A 130 -12.01 -1.69 -5.46
CA ASP A 130 -11.03 -0.80 -4.82
C ASP A 130 -9.58 -1.24 -5.11
N TYR A 131 -9.28 -2.54 -4.93
CA TYR A 131 -7.95 -3.10 -5.24
C TYR A 131 -7.58 -2.93 -6.72
N ARG A 132 -8.50 -3.19 -7.65
CA ARG A 132 -8.25 -3.04 -9.09
C ARG A 132 -8.07 -1.58 -9.49
N GLN A 133 -8.78 -0.64 -8.86
CA GLN A 133 -8.57 0.79 -9.06
C GLN A 133 -7.16 1.20 -8.61
N GLY A 134 -6.77 0.80 -7.40
CA GLY A 134 -5.44 1.07 -6.85
C GLY A 134 -4.32 0.46 -7.71
N ALA A 135 -4.50 -0.77 -8.17
CA ALA A 135 -3.53 -1.47 -9.01
C ALA A 135 -3.39 -0.83 -10.40
N GLU A 136 -4.48 -0.36 -10.98
CA GLU A 136 -4.44 0.35 -12.27
C GLU A 136 -3.74 1.71 -12.14
N ALA A 137 -3.98 2.43 -11.03
CA ALA A 137 -3.23 3.65 -10.73
C ALA A 137 -1.74 3.35 -10.54
N HIS A 138 -1.38 2.28 -9.84
CA HIS A 138 0.01 1.84 -9.67
C HIS A 138 0.68 1.52 -11.01
N ARG A 139 0.04 0.70 -11.87
CA ARG A 139 0.51 0.38 -13.23
C ARG A 139 0.77 1.62 -14.08
N GLN A 140 -0.16 2.56 -14.11
CA GLN A 140 0.00 3.78 -14.91
C GLN A 140 1.10 4.70 -14.35
N ALA A 141 1.18 4.84 -13.02
CA ALA A 141 2.22 5.64 -12.36
C ALA A 141 3.61 5.05 -12.59
N ARG A 142 3.79 3.73 -12.38
CA ARG A 142 5.09 3.08 -12.53
C ARG A 142 5.56 3.02 -14.00
N LYS A 143 4.65 2.78 -14.95
CA LYS A 143 4.98 2.80 -16.38
C LYS A 143 5.52 4.17 -16.80
N TRP A 144 4.92 5.24 -16.29
CA TRP A 144 5.43 6.58 -16.48
C TRP A 144 6.75 6.82 -15.74
N ALA A 145 6.88 6.35 -14.49
CA ALA A 145 8.11 6.46 -13.70
C ALA A 145 9.31 5.77 -14.38
N GLN A 146 9.17 4.51 -14.84
CA GLN A 146 10.19 3.78 -15.59
C GLN A 146 10.66 4.55 -16.85
N LYS A 147 9.72 5.22 -17.53
CA LYS A 147 10.03 6.06 -18.69
C LYS A 147 10.80 7.32 -18.30
N CYS A 148 10.40 8.00 -17.23
CA CYS A 148 10.87 9.34 -16.88
C CYS A 148 12.06 9.39 -15.91
N ILE A 149 12.29 8.36 -15.10
CA ILE A 149 13.42 8.31 -14.16
C ILE A 149 14.71 8.16 -14.96
N LYS A 150 15.67 9.07 -14.75
CA LYS A 150 16.98 9.08 -15.40
C LYS A 150 18.06 9.59 -14.43
N PRO A 151 19.30 9.10 -14.55
CA PRO A 151 20.44 9.67 -13.84
C PRO A 151 20.55 11.19 -14.07
N GLY A 152 20.93 11.91 -13.02
CA GLY A 152 20.95 13.38 -12.99
C GLY A 152 19.73 14.02 -12.32
N GLN A 153 18.64 13.29 -12.11
CA GLN A 153 17.50 13.76 -11.31
C GLN A 153 17.78 13.64 -9.82
N THR A 154 17.26 14.58 -9.03
CA THR A 154 17.28 14.43 -7.58
C THR A 154 16.26 13.38 -7.13
N LEU A 155 16.54 12.69 -6.03
CA LEU A 155 15.58 11.72 -5.49
C LEU A 155 14.28 12.40 -5.04
N THR A 156 14.37 13.66 -4.60
CA THR A 156 13.20 14.47 -4.22
C THR A 156 12.28 14.72 -5.43
N GLU A 157 12.83 15.05 -6.59
CA GLU A 157 12.06 15.21 -7.83
C GLU A 157 11.39 13.89 -8.23
N ILE A 158 12.13 12.78 -8.19
CA ILE A 158 11.59 11.45 -8.52
C ILE A 158 10.42 11.08 -7.58
N ALA A 159 10.58 11.26 -6.27
CA ALA A 159 9.54 10.95 -5.30
C ALA A 159 8.28 11.80 -5.53
N ASN A 160 8.43 13.13 -5.64
CA ASN A 160 7.30 14.02 -5.84
C ASN A 160 6.56 13.72 -7.16
N ASN A 161 7.30 13.43 -8.23
CA ASN A 161 6.74 13.06 -9.52
C ASN A 161 5.84 11.81 -9.43
N ILE A 162 6.32 10.73 -8.81
CA ILE A 162 5.54 9.50 -8.62
C ILE A 162 4.30 9.77 -7.77
N GLU A 163 4.48 10.44 -6.64
CA GLU A 163 3.40 10.69 -5.70
C GLU A 163 2.31 11.60 -6.28
N ASP A 164 2.69 12.62 -7.05
CA ASP A 164 1.73 13.51 -7.71
C ASP A 164 0.96 12.79 -8.82
N ALA A 165 1.62 11.89 -9.56
CA ALA A 165 0.95 11.02 -10.52
C ALA A 165 -0.08 10.12 -9.81
N VAL A 166 0.29 9.45 -8.71
CA VAL A 166 -0.63 8.61 -7.93
C VAL A 166 -1.82 9.42 -7.43
N ARG A 167 -1.58 10.57 -6.76
CA ARG A 167 -2.63 11.46 -6.25
C ARG A 167 -3.59 11.91 -7.36
N ALA A 168 -3.07 12.23 -8.54
CA ALA A 168 -3.90 12.59 -9.69
C ALA A 168 -4.71 11.41 -10.25
N LEU A 169 -4.09 10.22 -10.35
CA LEU A 169 -4.72 9.00 -10.86
C LEU A 169 -5.83 8.47 -9.95
N VAL A 170 -5.68 8.58 -8.63
CA VAL A 170 -6.77 8.22 -7.70
C VAL A 170 -7.77 9.36 -7.51
N GLY A 171 -7.40 10.60 -7.87
CA GLY A 171 -8.27 11.77 -7.80
C GLY A 171 -8.32 12.43 -6.42
N HIS A 172 -7.36 12.11 -5.54
CA HIS A 172 -7.29 12.60 -4.16
C HIS A 172 -5.91 13.22 -3.92
N GLN A 173 -5.90 14.52 -3.66
CA GLN A 173 -4.67 15.28 -3.49
C GLN A 173 -4.11 15.19 -2.07
N GLY A 174 -4.88 14.74 -1.10
CA GLY A 174 -4.46 14.60 0.30
C GLY A 174 -4.05 15.92 0.95
N LEU A 175 -4.63 17.04 0.50
CA LEU A 175 -4.40 18.38 1.07
C LEU A 175 -5.51 18.81 2.02
N GLU A 176 -6.72 18.31 1.80
CA GLU A 176 -7.86 18.52 2.69
C GLU A 176 -7.89 17.44 3.77
N GLU A 177 -8.37 17.82 4.95
CA GLU A 177 -8.49 16.91 6.09
C GLU A 177 -9.31 15.67 5.72
N GLY A 178 -8.72 14.48 5.89
CA GLY A 178 -9.38 13.21 5.58
C GLY A 178 -9.39 12.80 4.10
N ASP A 179 -8.98 13.66 3.17
CA ASP A 179 -8.96 13.33 1.73
C ASP A 179 -8.03 12.15 1.43
N ALA A 180 -6.83 12.16 2.03
CA ALA A 180 -5.85 11.09 1.92
C ALA A 180 -6.34 9.75 2.51
N MET A 181 -7.37 9.74 3.36
CA MET A 181 -7.96 8.50 3.88
C MET A 181 -8.93 7.84 2.89
N VAL A 182 -9.43 8.59 1.90
CA VAL A 182 -10.35 8.06 0.89
C VAL A 182 -9.56 7.26 -0.15
N ALA A 183 -8.53 7.87 -0.73
CA ALA A 183 -7.55 7.20 -1.59
C ALA A 183 -6.27 8.06 -1.68
N GLY A 184 -5.17 7.46 -2.10
CA GLY A 184 -3.89 8.15 -2.12
C GLY A 184 -2.70 7.19 -2.13
N MET A 185 -1.60 7.70 -1.59
CA MET A 185 -0.39 6.92 -1.34
C MET A 185 -0.65 5.92 -0.21
N GLY A 186 -0.44 4.63 -0.46
CA GLY A 186 -0.56 3.59 0.56
C GLY A 186 0.55 3.66 1.61
N PHE A 187 1.73 4.10 1.17
CA PHE A 187 2.90 4.42 1.99
C PHE A 187 3.85 5.33 1.18
N PRO A 188 4.91 5.91 1.77
CA PRO A 188 5.83 6.81 1.08
C PRO A 188 6.63 6.12 -0.04
N THR A 189 6.96 6.87 -1.10
CA THR A 189 7.78 6.34 -2.20
C THR A 189 9.21 6.06 -1.74
N GLY A 190 9.54 4.78 -1.57
CA GLY A 190 10.88 4.25 -1.36
C GLY A 190 11.73 4.41 -2.61
N LEU A 191 12.93 4.99 -2.42
CA LEU A 191 13.93 5.27 -3.45
C LEU A 191 15.31 4.83 -2.96
N SER A 192 15.37 3.63 -2.39
CA SER A 192 16.58 3.07 -1.79
C SER A 192 17.62 2.77 -2.88
N ILE A 193 18.87 3.19 -2.66
CA ILE A 193 19.95 3.10 -3.66
C ILE A 193 21.07 2.16 -3.18
N ASN A 194 21.60 1.36 -4.10
CA ASN A 194 22.76 0.49 -3.92
C ASN A 194 22.60 -0.48 -2.74
N ASN A 195 23.41 -0.35 -1.69
CA ASN A 195 23.38 -1.22 -0.51
C ASN A 195 22.19 -0.97 0.43
N CYS A 196 21.48 0.15 0.28
CA CYS A 196 20.22 0.37 0.99
C CYS A 196 19.11 -0.38 0.25
N ALA A 197 18.49 -1.37 0.90
CA ALA A 197 17.46 -2.22 0.32
C ALA A 197 16.08 -1.56 0.36
N ALA A 198 15.65 -1.06 1.52
CA ALA A 198 14.28 -0.60 1.76
C ALA A 198 14.23 0.63 2.69
N HIS A 199 13.04 1.22 2.81
CA HIS A 199 12.68 2.29 3.77
C HIS A 199 13.47 3.61 3.66
N TYR A 200 14.09 3.90 2.51
CA TYR A 200 14.68 5.20 2.25
C TYR A 200 13.79 6.05 1.35
N THR A 201 13.42 7.25 1.79
CA THR A 201 12.86 8.31 0.94
C THR A 201 13.50 9.65 1.34
N PRO A 202 13.75 10.59 0.42
CA PRO A 202 14.41 11.85 0.76
C PRO A 202 13.57 12.66 1.75
N ASN A 203 14.21 13.19 2.80
CA ASN A 203 13.63 14.25 3.64
C ASN A 203 13.87 15.64 3.00
N ALA A 204 13.20 16.68 3.51
CA ALA A 204 13.43 18.05 3.06
C ALA A 204 14.92 18.45 3.13
N GLY A 205 15.41 19.08 2.07
CA GLY A 205 16.82 19.48 1.96
C GLY A 205 17.79 18.40 1.47
N ASN A 206 17.30 17.18 1.19
CA ASN A 206 18.09 16.14 0.54
C ASN A 206 18.59 16.59 -0.84
N LYS A 207 19.88 16.36 -1.11
CA LYS A 207 20.56 16.75 -2.36
C LYS A 207 21.09 15.54 -3.14
N MET A 208 20.67 14.32 -2.79
CA MET A 208 21.11 13.14 -3.52
C MET A 208 20.58 13.21 -4.95
N VAL A 209 21.50 12.97 -5.88
CA VAL A 209 21.23 12.89 -7.30
C VAL A 209 21.46 11.45 -7.71
N LEU A 210 20.51 10.88 -8.43
CA LEU A 210 20.61 9.55 -9.00
C LEU A 210 21.77 9.49 -9.99
N GLN A 211 22.67 8.53 -9.84
CA GLN A 211 23.86 8.35 -10.68
C GLN A 211 23.67 7.26 -11.73
N GLN A 212 24.56 7.24 -12.73
CA GLN A 212 24.53 6.27 -13.83
C GLN A 212 24.74 4.82 -13.34
N ASP A 213 25.56 4.65 -12.30
CA ASP A 213 25.93 3.35 -11.74
C ASP A 213 25.10 2.97 -10.51
N ASP A 214 24.02 3.70 -10.22
CA ASP A 214 23.14 3.37 -9.09
C ASP A 214 22.17 2.24 -9.44
N VAL A 215 21.90 1.39 -8.44
CA VAL A 215 20.79 0.42 -8.43
C VAL A 215 19.68 0.97 -7.53
N LEU A 216 18.61 1.46 -8.16
CA LEU A 216 17.49 2.14 -7.50
C LEU A 216 16.31 1.20 -7.35
N LYS A 217 15.86 0.95 -6.11
CA LYS A 217 14.55 0.32 -5.86
C LYS A 217 13.51 1.42 -5.82
N VAL A 218 12.47 1.28 -6.63
CA VAL A 218 11.30 2.16 -6.65
C VAL A 218 10.14 1.36 -6.07
N ASP A 219 9.77 1.73 -4.85
CA ASP A 219 8.78 1.04 -4.05
C ASP A 219 7.72 2.05 -3.61
N PHE A 220 6.46 1.84 -3.98
CA PHE A 220 5.39 2.74 -3.57
C PHE A 220 4.04 2.06 -3.55
N GLY A 221 3.26 2.38 -2.52
CA GLY A 221 1.91 1.89 -2.36
C GLY A 221 0.86 2.83 -2.95
N VAL A 222 -0.23 2.25 -3.44
CA VAL A 222 -1.46 3.00 -3.76
C VAL A 222 -2.61 2.39 -2.99
N HIS A 223 -3.47 3.21 -2.37
CA HIS A 223 -4.68 2.69 -1.73
C HIS A 223 -5.95 3.38 -2.21
N VAL A 224 -7.05 2.63 -2.18
CA VAL A 224 -8.43 3.11 -2.30
C VAL A 224 -9.24 2.49 -1.17
N GLY A 225 -9.92 3.29 -0.35
CA GLY A 225 -10.70 2.80 0.78
C GLY A 225 -9.89 2.08 1.87
N GLY A 226 -8.56 2.23 1.85
CA GLY A 226 -7.62 1.52 2.71
C GLY A 226 -7.19 0.15 2.19
N ARG A 227 -7.56 -0.23 0.96
CA ARG A 227 -7.06 -1.42 0.26
C ARG A 227 -5.74 -1.07 -0.42
N ILE A 228 -4.62 -1.53 0.13
CA ILE A 228 -3.28 -1.10 -0.29
C ILE A 228 -2.76 -2.08 -1.35
N VAL A 229 -2.38 -1.55 -2.50
CA VAL A 229 -1.57 -2.25 -3.49
C VAL A 229 -0.12 -1.89 -3.25
N ASP A 230 0.61 -2.87 -2.76
CA ASP A 230 2.05 -2.86 -2.58
C ASP A 230 2.75 -3.51 -3.78
N SER A 231 3.72 -2.81 -4.36
CA SER A 231 4.47 -3.30 -5.51
C SER A 231 5.66 -2.40 -5.81
N ALA A 232 6.79 -3.06 -6.07
CA ALA A 232 8.09 -2.45 -6.27
C ALA A 232 8.81 -3.05 -7.47
N PHE A 233 9.74 -2.29 -8.02
CA PHE A 233 10.64 -2.72 -9.08
C PHE A 233 12.01 -2.04 -8.94
N THR A 234 13.02 -2.64 -9.57
CA THR A 234 14.38 -2.09 -9.58
C THR A 234 14.73 -1.48 -10.93
N LEU A 235 15.37 -0.31 -10.91
CA LEU A 235 15.99 0.33 -12.06
C LEU A 235 17.51 0.34 -11.92
N ALA A 236 18.18 -0.05 -13.00
CA ALA A 236 19.61 0.12 -13.18
C ALA A 236 19.87 0.53 -14.64
N TRP A 237 20.86 1.39 -14.87
CA TRP A 237 21.22 1.84 -16.23
C TRP A 237 22.52 1.22 -16.74
N ASN A 238 23.30 0.61 -15.86
CA ASN A 238 24.49 -0.14 -16.21
C ASN A 238 24.13 -1.63 -16.36
N PRO A 239 24.32 -2.24 -17.55
CA PRO A 239 23.99 -3.65 -17.81
C PRO A 239 24.70 -4.65 -16.90
N ARG A 240 25.77 -4.25 -16.19
CA ARG A 240 26.45 -5.10 -15.19
C ARG A 240 25.52 -5.61 -14.08
N TYR A 241 24.37 -4.96 -13.89
CA TYR A 241 23.38 -5.35 -12.88
C TYR A 241 22.26 -6.23 -13.44
N ASP A 242 22.20 -6.49 -14.74
CA ASP A 242 21.07 -7.19 -15.37
C ASP A 242 20.85 -8.58 -14.76
N GLN A 243 21.92 -9.32 -14.48
CA GLN A 243 21.84 -10.64 -13.83
C GLN A 243 21.33 -10.54 -12.38
N LEU A 244 21.73 -9.51 -11.63
CA LEU A 244 21.19 -9.27 -10.28
C LEU A 244 19.69 -8.99 -10.34
N LEU A 245 19.24 -8.15 -11.29
CA LEU A 245 17.82 -7.86 -11.47
C LEU A 245 17.04 -9.08 -11.94
N ALA A 246 17.60 -9.90 -12.83
CA ALA A 246 16.98 -11.15 -13.29
C ALA A 246 16.80 -12.14 -12.13
N ALA A 247 17.83 -12.36 -11.31
CA ALA A 247 17.76 -13.24 -10.15
C ALA A 247 16.62 -12.87 -9.20
N VAL A 248 16.51 -11.59 -8.85
CA VAL A 248 15.46 -11.10 -7.94
C VAL A 248 14.08 -11.17 -8.58
N LYS A 249 13.97 -10.81 -9.87
CA LYS A 249 12.71 -10.86 -10.61
C LYS A 249 12.20 -12.30 -10.71
N ASP A 250 13.06 -13.24 -11.07
CA ASP A 250 12.70 -14.65 -11.22
C ASP A 250 12.29 -15.23 -9.86
N ALA A 251 13.01 -14.92 -8.79
CA ALA A 251 12.65 -15.34 -7.43
C ALA A 251 11.29 -14.78 -6.96
N ALA A 252 10.94 -13.53 -7.31
CA ALA A 252 9.61 -12.97 -7.03
C ALA A 252 8.52 -13.59 -7.92
N GLN A 253 8.85 -13.97 -9.17
CA GLN A 253 7.91 -14.54 -10.12
C GLN A 253 7.57 -16.01 -9.89
N VAL A 254 8.50 -16.80 -9.32
CA VAL A 254 8.27 -18.19 -8.90
C VAL A 254 7.02 -18.29 -8.05
N ASP A 255 6.85 -17.36 -7.10
CA ASP A 255 5.72 -17.38 -6.18
C ASP A 255 4.44 -16.74 -6.78
N CYS A 256 4.60 -15.69 -7.58
CA CYS A 256 3.46 -14.92 -8.10
C CYS A 256 2.75 -15.54 -9.32
N THR A 257 3.48 -16.08 -10.31
CA THR A 257 2.92 -16.33 -11.67
C THR A 257 2.77 -17.77 -12.09
N GLY A 258 3.34 -18.73 -11.36
CA GLY A 258 3.32 -20.14 -11.76
C GLY A 258 4.05 -20.43 -13.08
N CYS A 259 4.89 -19.52 -13.59
CA CYS A 259 5.65 -19.74 -14.83
C CYS A 259 6.89 -20.63 -14.66
N LEU A 260 7.30 -20.94 -13.43
CA LEU A 260 8.31 -21.97 -13.14
C LEU A 260 7.76 -22.90 -12.06
N LEU A 261 7.57 -24.17 -12.43
CA LEU A 261 7.36 -25.45 -11.72
C LEU A 261 6.74 -25.54 -10.29
N LEU A 262 6.62 -24.46 -9.52
CA LEU A 262 6.19 -24.43 -8.12
C LEU A 262 5.45 -23.12 -7.84
N SER A 263 4.12 -23.05 -8.04
CA SER A 263 3.32 -21.92 -7.54
C SER A 263 3.05 -22.12 -6.05
N GLU A 264 4.09 -21.94 -5.23
CA GLU A 264 4.02 -22.25 -3.80
C GLU A 264 2.99 -21.37 -3.09
N ALA A 265 2.88 -20.07 -3.37
CA ALA A 265 1.82 -19.24 -2.79
C ALA A 265 0.43 -19.65 -3.27
N GLY A 266 -0.42 -19.99 -2.31
CA GLY A 266 -1.80 -20.36 -2.51
C GLY A 266 -2.45 -20.69 -1.18
N ILE A 267 -3.76 -20.91 -1.19
CA ILE A 267 -4.47 -21.34 0.02
C ILE A 267 -3.84 -22.67 0.49
N ASP A 268 -3.62 -22.81 1.80
CA ASP A 268 -2.96 -23.94 2.45
C ASP A 268 -1.44 -24.06 2.25
N ALA A 269 -0.82 -23.19 1.46
CA ALA A 269 0.63 -23.15 1.28
C ALA A 269 1.35 -22.75 2.56
N ARG A 270 2.51 -23.36 2.85
CA ARG A 270 3.30 -23.05 4.04
C ARG A 270 4.31 -21.95 3.76
N LEU A 271 4.37 -20.96 4.64
CA LEU A 271 5.26 -19.82 4.49
C LEU A 271 6.75 -20.23 4.44
N GLY A 272 7.16 -21.23 5.22
CA GLY A 272 8.55 -21.72 5.21
C GLY A 272 8.96 -22.42 3.90
N GLU A 273 8.03 -23.07 3.21
CA GLU A 273 8.25 -23.75 1.92
C GLU A 273 8.36 -22.72 0.79
N ILE A 274 7.53 -21.68 0.81
CA ILE A 274 7.64 -20.53 -0.09
C ILE A 274 9.03 -19.88 0.04
N GLY A 275 9.51 -19.66 1.27
CA GLY A 275 10.84 -19.10 1.50
C GLY A 275 11.98 -19.99 1.01
N GLU A 276 11.82 -21.31 1.06
CA GLU A 276 12.78 -22.26 0.49
C GLU A 276 12.84 -22.14 -1.05
N ALA A 277 11.69 -22.12 -1.71
CA ALA A 277 11.61 -21.99 -3.17
C ALA A 277 12.18 -20.65 -3.68
N ILE A 278 11.89 -19.55 -2.97
CA ILE A 278 12.46 -18.23 -3.27
C ILE A 278 13.98 -18.26 -3.13
N GLN A 279 14.49 -18.84 -2.04
CA GLN A 279 15.93 -18.92 -1.79
C GLN A 279 16.66 -19.77 -2.82
N GLU A 280 16.13 -20.95 -3.13
CA GLU A 280 16.71 -21.84 -4.14
C GLU A 280 16.82 -21.13 -5.49
N THR A 281 15.75 -20.43 -5.89
CA THR A 281 15.74 -19.67 -7.13
C THR A 281 16.76 -18.54 -7.10
N MET A 282 16.73 -17.70 -6.07
CA MET A 282 17.63 -16.54 -5.92
C MET A 282 19.10 -16.95 -5.90
N GLU A 283 19.45 -17.95 -5.09
CA GLU A 283 20.83 -18.38 -4.86
C GLU A 283 21.37 -19.30 -5.98
N SER A 284 20.55 -19.62 -7.00
CA SER A 284 21.01 -20.29 -8.22
C SER A 284 21.74 -19.34 -9.19
N TYR A 285 21.70 -18.03 -8.95
CA TYR A 285 22.33 -17.00 -9.79
C TYR A 285 23.66 -16.52 -9.19
N GLU A 286 24.58 -16.18 -10.09
CA GLU A 286 25.78 -15.39 -9.80
C GLU A 286 25.86 -14.18 -10.73
N VAL A 287 26.50 -13.11 -10.27
CA VAL A 287 26.66 -11.87 -11.03
C VAL A 287 28.12 -11.42 -11.00
N GLU A 288 28.66 -11.02 -12.15
CA GLU A 288 29.99 -10.41 -12.25
C GLU A 288 29.87 -8.88 -12.25
N ILE A 289 30.47 -8.22 -11.27
CA ILE A 289 30.50 -6.76 -11.16
C ILE A 289 31.96 -6.34 -10.98
N ASP A 290 32.46 -5.51 -11.91
CA ASP A 290 33.82 -4.98 -11.89
C ASP A 290 34.94 -6.06 -11.81
N GLY A 291 34.69 -7.21 -12.46
CA GLY A 291 35.64 -8.34 -12.52
C GLY A 291 35.62 -9.25 -11.29
N GLU A 292 34.69 -9.04 -10.35
CA GLU A 292 34.45 -9.91 -9.20
C GLU A 292 33.09 -10.61 -9.34
N THR A 293 33.06 -11.92 -9.15
CA THR A 293 31.83 -12.74 -9.18
C THR A 293 31.24 -12.84 -7.78
N PHE A 294 29.95 -12.52 -7.66
CA PHE A 294 29.18 -12.59 -6.43
C PHE A 294 28.04 -13.59 -6.57
N PRO A 295 27.85 -14.55 -5.63
CA PRO A 295 26.58 -15.24 -5.53
C PRO A 295 25.49 -14.26 -5.09
N VAL A 296 24.32 -14.31 -5.72
CA VAL A 296 23.18 -13.50 -5.28
C VAL A 296 22.60 -14.13 -4.02
N LYS A 297 22.44 -13.35 -2.95
CA LYS A 297 21.92 -13.83 -1.66
C LYS A 297 20.59 -13.19 -1.33
N SER A 298 19.63 -13.99 -0.87
CA SER A 298 18.43 -13.45 -0.25
C SER A 298 18.78 -12.64 1.01
N ILE A 299 18.16 -11.47 1.17
CA ILE A 299 18.29 -10.69 2.41
C ILE A 299 17.44 -11.33 3.51
N ARG A 300 18.03 -12.23 4.29
CA ARG A 300 17.32 -13.16 5.19
C ARG A 300 16.48 -12.55 6.31
N ASN A 301 16.61 -11.25 6.56
CA ASN A 301 15.82 -10.50 7.55
C ASN A 301 14.89 -9.46 6.92
N LEU A 302 14.61 -9.59 5.62
CA LEU A 302 13.47 -8.98 4.94
C LEU A 302 12.50 -10.08 4.51
N ASN A 303 11.24 -9.73 4.37
CA ASN A 303 10.14 -10.67 4.25
C ASN A 303 8.99 -9.98 3.52
N GLY A 304 8.25 -10.72 2.69
CA GLY A 304 6.90 -10.28 2.34
C GLY A 304 5.96 -10.35 3.53
N HIS A 305 4.70 -9.95 3.35
CA HIS A 305 3.77 -9.84 4.46
C HIS A 305 2.31 -9.87 4.04
N THR A 306 1.42 -10.22 4.96
CA THR A 306 -0.01 -9.94 4.79
C THR A 306 -0.27 -8.43 4.76
N ILE A 307 -1.28 -8.01 4.02
CA ILE A 307 -1.79 -6.63 3.96
C ILE A 307 -3.22 -6.62 4.51
N GLU A 308 -3.50 -5.70 5.44
CA GLU A 308 -4.85 -5.48 5.97
C GLU A 308 -5.38 -4.10 5.58
N ARG A 309 -6.66 -3.84 5.86
CA ARG A 309 -7.25 -2.54 5.55
C ARG A 309 -6.60 -1.45 6.40
N PHE A 310 -5.98 -0.46 5.74
CA PHE A 310 -5.20 0.62 6.37
C PHE A 310 -3.97 0.16 7.17
N SER A 311 -3.52 -1.08 7.02
CA SER A 311 -2.28 -1.57 7.64
C SER A 311 -1.44 -2.30 6.60
N ILE A 312 -0.24 -1.76 6.32
CA ILE A 312 0.66 -2.34 5.33
C ILE A 312 1.17 -3.71 5.78
N HIS A 313 1.57 -3.82 7.04
CA HIS A 313 1.95 -5.08 7.67
C HIS A 313 0.78 -5.64 8.48
N GLY A 314 0.29 -6.80 8.09
CA GLY A 314 -0.64 -7.63 8.85
C GLY A 314 0.09 -8.61 9.79
N GLY A 315 -0.59 -9.68 10.19
CA GLY A 315 -0.07 -10.62 11.19
C GLY A 315 0.95 -11.66 10.70
N LYS A 316 1.08 -11.92 9.39
CA LYS A 316 1.96 -12.97 8.83
C LYS A 316 3.08 -12.37 7.98
N SER A 317 4.26 -12.99 8.07
CA SER A 317 5.45 -12.65 7.27
C SER A 317 5.80 -13.79 6.33
N VAL A 318 6.04 -13.49 5.06
CA VAL A 318 6.47 -14.44 4.03
C VAL A 318 8.00 -14.43 3.98
N PRO A 319 8.68 -15.48 4.46
CA PRO A 319 10.14 -15.54 4.39
C PRO A 319 10.63 -15.68 2.95
N ILE A 320 11.83 -15.14 2.70
CA ILE A 320 12.55 -15.27 1.41
C ILE A 320 13.78 -16.19 1.54
N VAL A 321 13.83 -16.93 2.65
CA VAL A 321 14.80 -17.97 2.98
C VAL A 321 14.07 -19.16 3.57
N LYS A 322 14.65 -20.35 3.47
CA LYS A 322 14.11 -21.55 4.11
C LYS A 322 13.96 -21.33 5.61
N THR A 323 12.76 -21.61 6.13
CA THR A 323 12.49 -21.59 7.58
C THR A 323 11.69 -22.81 8.01
N ALA A 324 11.63 -23.06 9.31
CA ALA A 324 10.75 -24.08 9.88
C ALA A 324 9.29 -23.59 10.09
N ASP A 325 8.93 -22.42 9.56
CA ASP A 325 7.57 -21.88 9.71
C ASP A 325 6.56 -22.75 8.97
N GLN A 326 5.59 -23.26 9.73
CA GLN A 326 4.52 -24.12 9.24
C GLN A 326 3.18 -23.38 9.10
N THR A 327 3.17 -22.07 9.39
CA THR A 327 2.02 -21.18 9.18
C THR A 327 1.58 -21.25 7.73
N LYS A 328 0.26 -21.26 7.52
CA LYS A 328 -0.33 -21.39 6.20
C LYS A 328 -0.96 -20.09 5.73
N MET A 329 -0.96 -19.90 4.41
CA MET A 329 -1.79 -18.92 3.73
C MET A 329 -3.26 -19.35 3.76
N GLU A 330 -4.17 -18.40 3.98
CA GLU A 330 -5.60 -18.64 4.16
C GLU A 330 -6.45 -17.94 3.08
N GLU A 331 -7.62 -18.51 2.82
CA GLU A 331 -8.59 -17.92 1.88
C GLU A 331 -9.03 -16.52 2.33
N GLY A 332 -9.01 -15.57 1.40
CA GLY A 332 -9.38 -14.18 1.63
C GLY A 332 -8.24 -13.27 2.08
N GLU A 333 -7.06 -13.83 2.38
CA GLU A 333 -5.88 -13.03 2.72
C GLU A 333 -5.28 -12.33 1.49
N ILE A 334 -4.60 -11.22 1.75
CA ILE A 334 -3.88 -10.41 0.77
C ILE A 334 -2.43 -10.39 1.21
N TYR A 335 -1.52 -10.62 0.27
CA TYR A 335 -0.09 -10.67 0.54
C TYR A 335 0.66 -9.72 -0.39
N ALA A 336 1.64 -9.01 0.17
CA ALA A 336 2.79 -8.48 -0.51
C ALA A 336 3.83 -9.61 -0.62
N ILE A 337 4.13 -10.02 -1.85
CA ILE A 337 5.18 -10.99 -2.17
C ILE A 337 6.35 -10.20 -2.73
N GLU A 338 7.32 -9.93 -1.88
CA GLU A 338 8.55 -9.22 -2.20
C GLU A 338 9.78 -10.09 -1.95
N THR A 339 10.79 -9.90 -2.79
CA THR A 339 12.09 -10.55 -2.62
C THR A 339 13.20 -9.53 -2.75
N PHE A 340 14.29 -9.76 -2.02
CA PHE A 340 15.46 -8.90 -2.04
C PHE A 340 16.72 -9.73 -2.24
N GLY A 341 17.42 -9.47 -3.34
CA GLY A 341 18.73 -10.04 -3.62
C GLY A 341 19.84 -9.06 -3.28
N SER A 342 20.96 -9.56 -2.77
CA SER A 342 22.12 -8.77 -2.39
C SER A 342 23.43 -9.44 -2.82
N THR A 343 24.40 -8.64 -3.25
CA THR A 343 25.80 -9.07 -3.42
C THR A 343 26.61 -8.99 -2.12
N GLY A 344 26.00 -8.51 -1.03
CA GLY A 344 26.61 -8.30 0.26
C GLY A 344 26.52 -9.50 1.20
N ASN A 345 26.10 -9.22 2.44
CA ASN A 345 25.96 -10.23 3.49
C ASN A 345 24.60 -10.92 3.47
N GLY A 346 23.66 -10.46 2.62
CA GLY A 346 22.28 -10.93 2.63
C GLY A 346 21.61 -10.63 3.97
N TYR A 347 21.91 -9.47 4.55
CA TYR A 347 21.38 -9.04 5.85
C TYR A 347 21.44 -7.52 5.98
N VAL A 348 20.33 -6.91 6.34
CA VAL A 348 20.20 -5.45 6.48
C VAL A 348 20.20 -5.01 7.93
N ARG A 349 20.64 -3.78 8.18
CA ARG A 349 20.59 -3.10 9.47
C ARG A 349 20.06 -1.69 9.29
N ASP A 350 19.49 -1.15 10.35
CA ASP A 350 19.06 0.24 10.41
C ASP A 350 20.27 1.17 10.25
N GLU A 351 20.27 1.99 9.21
CA GLU A 351 21.32 2.99 8.98
C GLU A 351 20.77 4.23 8.27
N GLY A 352 21.19 5.42 8.73
CA GLY A 352 20.83 6.69 8.10
C GLY A 352 19.69 7.43 8.79
N GLU A 353 19.19 8.47 8.13
CA GLU A 353 18.13 9.33 8.68
C GLU A 353 16.75 8.71 8.46
N VAL A 354 15.97 8.57 9.54
CA VAL A 354 14.58 8.11 9.47
C VAL A 354 13.74 9.08 8.64
N SER A 355 13.03 8.53 7.67
CA SER A 355 12.07 9.25 6.83
C SER A 355 10.65 8.69 6.96
N HIS A 356 10.50 7.38 7.18
CA HIS A 356 9.24 6.66 7.26
C HIS A 356 8.75 6.52 8.70
N TYR A 357 7.44 6.69 8.89
CA TYR A 357 6.76 6.57 10.16
C TYR A 357 5.37 5.97 9.94
N ALA A 358 4.84 5.24 10.92
CA ALA A 358 3.43 4.83 10.92
C ALA A 358 2.87 4.90 12.33
N LYS A 359 1.58 5.20 12.47
CA LYS A 359 0.92 5.09 13.77
C LYS A 359 0.67 3.61 14.05
N ARG A 360 1.03 3.17 15.26
CA ARG A 360 0.75 1.80 15.70
C ARG A 360 -0.75 1.59 15.89
N ALA A 361 -1.29 0.51 15.34
CA ALA A 361 -2.69 0.14 15.53
C ALA A 361 -2.98 -0.21 17.00
N ASP A 362 -1.99 -0.81 17.69
CA ASP A 362 -2.00 -1.18 19.10
C ASP A 362 -1.39 -0.10 20.02
N ALA A 363 -1.35 1.17 19.56
CA ALA A 363 -0.71 2.25 20.29
C ALA A 363 -1.23 2.37 21.75
N PRO A 364 -0.32 2.54 22.73
CA PRO A 364 -0.71 2.68 24.13
C PRO A 364 -1.47 3.99 24.35
N ASN A 365 -2.44 3.96 25.28
CA ASN A 365 -3.13 5.16 25.70
C ASN A 365 -2.26 5.96 26.68
N VAL A 366 -1.49 6.92 26.16
CA VAL A 366 -0.57 7.76 26.93
C VAL A 366 -1.05 9.21 26.95
N ALA A 367 -1.11 9.79 28.16
CA ALA A 367 -1.42 11.20 28.33
C ALA A 367 -0.26 12.09 27.84
N LEU A 368 -0.35 12.55 26.59
CA LEU A 368 0.60 13.50 26.02
C LEU A 368 0.53 14.83 26.76
N ARG A 369 1.66 15.30 27.31
CA ARG A 369 1.75 16.62 27.96
C ARG A 369 2.13 17.73 26.98
N LEU A 370 2.94 17.40 25.98
CA LEU A 370 3.49 18.34 25.02
C LEU A 370 2.46 18.74 23.96
N THR A 371 2.17 20.03 23.82
CA THR A 371 1.20 20.54 22.84
C THR A 371 1.56 20.19 21.40
N SER A 372 2.84 20.26 21.02
CA SER A 372 3.28 19.89 19.67
C SER A 372 3.06 18.39 19.38
N ALA A 373 3.20 17.51 20.37
CA ALA A 373 2.90 16.08 20.21
C ALA A 373 1.40 15.82 20.03
N LYS A 374 0.54 16.53 20.79
CA LYS A 374 -0.93 16.46 20.62
C LYS A 374 -1.35 16.92 19.23
N ASN A 375 -0.82 18.06 18.78
CA ASN A 375 -1.11 18.60 17.46
C ASN A 375 -0.65 17.63 16.35
N MET A 376 0.55 17.06 16.49
CA MET A 376 1.06 16.08 15.54
C MET A 376 0.22 14.80 15.51
N LEU A 377 -0.18 14.26 16.67
CA LEU A 377 -1.05 13.08 16.71
C LEU A 377 -2.42 13.35 16.06
N ASN A 378 -3.00 14.53 16.30
CA ASN A 378 -4.25 14.93 15.66
C ASN A 378 -4.10 15.02 14.13
N LEU A 379 -3.00 15.61 13.65
CA LEU A 379 -2.69 15.67 12.22
C LEU A 379 -2.55 14.26 11.62
N ILE A 380 -1.82 13.36 12.28
CA ILE A 380 -1.65 11.98 11.84
C ILE A 380 -3.01 11.26 11.79
N ASN A 381 -3.81 11.34 12.84
CA ASN A 381 -5.13 10.69 12.89
C ASN A 381 -6.07 11.17 11.77
N LYS A 382 -6.01 12.46 11.42
CA LYS A 382 -6.88 13.09 10.44
C LYS A 382 -6.47 12.83 8.99
N ASN A 383 -5.18 12.61 8.74
CA ASN A 383 -4.66 12.53 7.36
C ASN A 383 -4.11 11.16 6.98
N PHE A 384 -3.58 10.40 7.93
CA PHE A 384 -2.91 9.12 7.66
C PHE A 384 -3.56 7.95 8.40
N GLY A 385 -4.16 8.18 9.57
CA GLY A 385 -4.67 7.12 10.41
C GLY A 385 -3.51 6.19 10.82
N THR A 386 -3.56 4.94 10.34
CA THR A 386 -2.50 3.93 10.50
C THR A 386 -1.66 3.72 9.23
N LEU A 387 -1.97 4.39 8.12
CA LEU A 387 -1.15 4.33 6.91
C LEU A 387 0.24 4.94 7.20
N PRO A 388 1.32 4.34 6.66
CA PRO A 388 2.64 4.93 6.73
C PRO A 388 2.70 6.30 6.03
N PHE A 389 3.49 7.21 6.61
CA PHE A 389 3.75 8.55 6.08
C PHE A 389 5.23 8.90 6.21
N CYS A 390 5.66 9.97 5.54
CA CYS A 390 7.02 10.49 5.67
C CYS A 390 7.02 11.98 6.03
N ARG A 391 8.19 12.50 6.39
CA ARG A 391 8.37 13.92 6.73
C ARG A 391 7.90 14.87 5.63
N ARG A 392 8.16 14.55 4.36
CA ARG A 392 7.70 15.35 3.21
C ARG A 392 6.17 15.46 3.14
N TYR A 393 5.43 14.43 3.58
CA TYR A 393 3.97 14.50 3.60
C TYR A 393 3.48 15.50 4.66
N ILE A 394 4.14 15.51 5.82
CA ILE A 394 3.88 16.50 6.88
C ILE A 394 4.23 17.91 6.39
N ASP A 395 5.36 18.09 5.71
CA ASP A 395 5.77 19.37 5.12
C ASP A 395 4.74 19.88 4.10
N ARG A 396 4.22 18.98 3.25
CA ARG A 396 3.19 19.28 2.23
C ARG A 396 1.85 19.73 2.84
N LEU A 397 1.55 19.32 4.07
CA LEU A 397 0.41 19.80 4.87
C LEU A 397 0.68 21.15 5.56
N GLY A 398 1.79 21.81 5.22
CA GLY A 398 2.14 23.14 5.73
C GLY A 398 2.62 23.15 7.18
N GLN A 399 3.03 21.99 7.72
CA GLN A 399 3.56 21.92 9.07
C GLN A 399 5.05 22.23 9.08
N ASP A 400 5.50 22.97 10.10
CA ASP A 400 6.92 23.25 10.36
C ASP A 400 7.31 22.84 11.78
N LYS A 401 8.61 22.75 12.06
CA LYS A 401 9.20 22.54 13.41
C LYS A 401 8.58 21.37 14.20
N TYR A 402 8.08 20.35 13.52
CA TYR A 402 7.28 19.29 14.12
C TYR A 402 8.10 18.12 14.71
N LEU A 403 9.39 18.04 14.41
CA LEU A 403 10.24 16.91 14.80
C LEU A 403 10.24 16.63 16.31
N LEU A 404 10.14 17.67 17.14
CA LEU A 404 10.02 17.49 18.60
C LEU A 404 8.74 16.74 18.98
N GLY A 405 7.60 17.11 18.36
CA GLY A 405 6.32 16.45 18.56
C GLY A 405 6.35 15.01 18.04
N LEU A 406 6.87 14.81 16.82
CA LEU A 406 6.98 13.49 16.20
C LEU A 406 7.88 12.54 17.01
N ASN A 407 9.07 12.99 17.43
CA ASN A 407 9.97 12.20 18.26
C ASN A 407 9.34 11.87 19.62
N ASN A 408 8.55 12.77 20.19
CA ASN A 408 7.82 12.49 21.43
C ASN A 408 6.79 11.36 21.23
N LEU A 409 6.07 11.33 20.10
CA LEU A 409 5.16 10.23 19.77
C LEU A 409 5.89 8.89 19.60
N VAL A 410 7.07 8.93 18.98
CA VAL A 410 7.93 7.75 18.83
C VAL A 410 8.41 7.23 20.18
N SER A 411 8.95 8.10 21.05
CA SER A 411 9.42 7.71 22.37
C SER A 411 8.30 7.19 23.30
N ASN A 412 7.05 7.54 23.04
CA ASN A 412 5.88 7.03 23.77
C ASN A 412 5.23 5.80 23.11
N GLY A 413 5.82 5.26 22.04
CA GLY A 413 5.32 4.06 21.35
C GLY A 413 4.00 4.25 20.61
N ILE A 414 3.58 5.49 20.34
CA ILE A 414 2.33 5.80 19.61
C ILE A 414 2.58 5.74 18.09
N VAL A 415 3.75 6.21 17.66
CA VAL A 415 4.23 6.18 16.29
C VAL A 415 5.47 5.31 16.26
N GLU A 416 5.60 4.49 15.23
CA GLU A 416 6.80 3.72 14.95
C GLU A 416 7.63 4.41 13.88
N ALA A 417 8.94 4.33 14.02
CA ALA A 417 9.92 4.87 13.09
C ALA A 417 10.53 3.73 12.29
N TYR A 418 10.53 3.85 10.96
CA TYR A 418 11.11 2.85 10.06
C TYR A 418 12.36 3.45 9.40
N PRO A 419 13.56 3.21 9.98
CA PRO A 419 14.82 3.67 9.39
C PRO A 419 15.10 2.93 8.07
N PRO A 420 15.95 3.50 7.19
CA PRO A 420 16.44 2.79 6.03
C PRO A 420 17.16 1.49 6.42
N LEU A 421 16.94 0.44 5.62
CA LEU A 421 17.49 -0.89 5.85
C LEU A 421 18.64 -1.15 4.88
N VAL A 422 19.84 -1.34 5.41
CA VAL A 422 21.10 -1.24 4.66
C VAL A 422 21.99 -2.47 4.86
N ASP A 423 22.43 -3.08 3.76
CA ASP A 423 23.45 -4.15 3.75
C ASP A 423 24.86 -3.52 3.72
N LYS A 424 25.91 -4.36 3.80
CA LYS A 424 27.32 -4.02 3.74
C LYS A 424 27.59 -2.94 2.68
N LYS A 425 28.25 -1.85 3.11
CA LYS A 425 28.69 -0.79 2.21
C LYS A 425 29.47 -1.36 1.01
N GLY A 426 29.12 -0.88 -0.19
CA GLY A 426 29.68 -1.34 -1.46
C GLY A 426 28.97 -2.55 -2.08
N SER A 427 28.00 -3.15 -1.39
CA SER A 427 27.10 -4.13 -2.01
C SER A 427 26.01 -3.45 -2.83
N TYR A 428 25.33 -4.26 -3.64
CA TYR A 428 24.18 -3.85 -4.44
C TYR A 428 22.99 -4.72 -4.07
N THR A 429 21.82 -4.09 -3.93
CA THR A 429 20.56 -4.76 -3.63
C THR A 429 19.54 -4.44 -4.71
N ALA A 430 18.69 -5.42 -5.02
CA ALA A 430 17.54 -5.29 -5.92
C ALA A 430 16.29 -5.88 -5.26
N GLN A 431 15.12 -5.37 -5.64
CA GLN A 431 13.79 -5.74 -5.16
C GLN A 431 12.80 -5.86 -6.33
N TYR A 432 11.92 -6.85 -6.25
CA TYR A 432 10.68 -6.94 -7.03
C TYR A 432 9.55 -7.40 -6.14
N GLU A 433 8.35 -6.89 -6.39
CA GLU A 433 7.21 -7.17 -5.53
C GLU A 433 5.87 -7.09 -6.25
N HIS A 434 4.96 -7.98 -5.86
CA HIS A 434 3.54 -7.87 -6.19
C HIS A 434 2.62 -8.08 -5.00
N THR A 435 1.46 -7.43 -5.07
CA THR A 435 0.32 -7.79 -4.25
C THR A 435 -0.46 -8.93 -4.90
N ILE A 436 -0.79 -9.96 -4.12
CA ILE A 436 -1.66 -11.08 -4.52
C ILE A 436 -2.89 -11.14 -3.62
N LEU A 437 -4.03 -11.54 -4.20
CA LEU A 437 -5.29 -11.74 -3.49
C LEU A 437 -5.62 -13.23 -3.55
N LEU A 438 -5.72 -13.87 -2.38
CA LEU A 438 -6.10 -15.26 -2.28
C LEU A 438 -7.63 -15.40 -2.30
N ARG A 439 -8.24 -15.18 -3.47
CA ARG A 439 -9.70 -15.24 -3.61
C ARG A 439 -10.20 -16.69 -3.48
N PRO A 440 -11.49 -16.90 -3.14
CA PRO A 440 -12.04 -18.26 -3.01
C PRO A 440 -11.89 -19.13 -4.26
N THR A 441 -11.93 -18.53 -5.45
CA THR A 441 -11.93 -19.22 -6.74
C THR A 441 -10.55 -19.29 -7.39
N VAL A 442 -9.74 -18.23 -7.29
CA VAL A 442 -8.45 -18.06 -7.98
C VAL A 442 -7.47 -17.23 -7.14
N LYS A 443 -6.18 -17.33 -7.41
CA LYS A 443 -5.19 -16.34 -6.97
C LYS A 443 -5.18 -15.20 -8.00
N GLU A 444 -5.35 -13.95 -7.57
CA GLU A 444 -5.23 -12.78 -8.47
C GLU A 444 -3.97 -11.99 -8.13
N VAL A 445 -2.98 -11.96 -9.03
CA VAL A 445 -1.83 -11.06 -8.94
C VAL A 445 -2.27 -9.68 -9.39
N ILE A 446 -2.80 -8.90 -8.45
CA ILE A 446 -3.55 -7.68 -8.75
C ILE A 446 -2.68 -6.61 -9.39
N SER A 447 -1.42 -6.52 -8.96
CA SER A 447 -0.46 -5.50 -9.43
C SER A 447 0.33 -5.92 -10.67
N ARG A 448 0.11 -7.13 -11.22
CA ARG A 448 0.75 -7.56 -12.48
C ARG A 448 0.46 -6.56 -13.60
N GLY A 449 1.48 -6.25 -14.40
CA GLY A 449 1.39 -5.38 -15.58
C GLY A 449 2.09 -5.98 -16.79
N ASP A 450 2.25 -5.18 -17.85
CA ASP A 450 3.03 -5.56 -19.05
C ASP A 450 4.54 -5.44 -18.85
N ASP A 451 4.97 -4.87 -17.73
CA ASP A 451 6.34 -4.49 -17.41
C ASP A 451 7.09 -5.52 -16.54
N TYR A 452 6.49 -6.05 -15.48
CA TYR A 452 7.10 -7.10 -14.68
C TYR A 452 6.13 -8.09 -14.08
#